data_AF-F5XJX1-F1
#
_entry.id   AF-F5XJX1-F1
#
_cell.length_a   1.000
_cell.length_b   1.000
_cell.length_c   1.000
_cell.angle_alpha   90.00
_cell.angle_beta   90.00
_cell.angle_gamma   90.00
#
_symmetry.space_group_name_H-M   'P 1'
#
loop_
_entity.id
_entity.type
_entity.pdbx_description
1 polymer ?
#
loop_
_entity_poly.entity_id
_entity_poly.type
_entity_poly.pdbx_seq_one_letter_code
_entity_poly.pdbx_strand_id
1 'polypeptide(L)'
;MAREQNPPDQKPSEPPASASTSPRAARSLARRPIVWLTGIVVAALGATLTNALVPTFNRLLDPIVQHGPAVEVLDASAFHSDEVGDSVVFPASTSFGKDDLATLNDQSDPTAWLEARGGVPVGTVLAQFVLAGNRKDPVRIIDMVPAATCTTPLAGALFKDPPAGSDDSVRIDFDLDGGGAGTYRGSDGWPTAFFPARTISLAQGEQQVLIATASTARQSCEVRFRLTVLADGEREEIEIPAHDQPGYRVSAKLPEKAYDAVYLGGVVCPDGFVKASKEYVAGHDPQPCR
;
A
#
# COMPACT_ATOMS: atom_id res chain seq x y z
N MET A 1 -8.75 -20.57 46.23
CA MET A 1 -8.01 -19.59 47.06
C MET A 1 -6.53 -19.81 46.80
N ALA A 2 -5.82 -18.81 46.28
CA ALA A 2 -4.36 -18.71 46.22
C ALA A 2 -4.00 -17.22 46.05
N ARG A 3 -2.85 -16.78 46.57
CA ARG A 3 -2.44 -15.36 46.61
C ARG A 3 -0.91 -15.25 46.57
N GLU A 4 -0.34 -14.92 45.41
CA GLU A 4 1.05 -14.44 45.29
C GLU A 4 1.06 -13.42 44.14
N GLN A 5 1.16 -12.12 44.41
CA GLN A 5 2.25 -11.30 44.99
C GLN A 5 3.08 -10.64 43.87
N ASN A 6 2.80 -9.36 43.60
CA ASN A 6 3.59 -8.53 42.69
C ASN A 6 4.92 -8.10 43.34
N PRO A 7 6.02 -7.95 42.57
CA PRO A 7 7.22 -7.25 43.00
C PRO A 7 6.97 -5.72 43.09
N PRO A 8 7.77 -4.97 43.89
CA PRO A 8 7.55 -3.55 44.17
C PRO A 8 8.21 -2.59 43.17
N ASP A 9 7.74 -1.34 43.16
CA ASP A 9 8.28 -0.23 42.36
C ASP A 9 9.77 0.05 42.57
N GLN A 10 10.46 0.44 41.50
CA GLN A 10 11.77 1.09 41.56
C GLN A 10 11.63 2.57 41.20
N LYS A 11 12.19 3.46 42.04
CA LYS A 11 12.12 4.91 41.88
C LYS A 11 13.48 5.47 41.37
N PRO A 12 13.52 6.52 40.52
CA PRO A 12 14.75 6.91 39.82
C PRO A 12 15.88 7.45 40.71
N SER A 13 17.11 7.26 40.25
CA SER A 13 18.34 7.77 40.86
C SER A 13 18.74 9.15 40.31
N GLU A 14 19.11 10.08 41.20
CA GLU A 14 19.57 11.43 40.86
C GLU A 14 21.13 11.48 40.78
N PRO A 15 21.74 12.25 39.83
CA PRO A 15 23.19 12.22 39.62
C PRO A 15 23.96 13.17 40.57
N PRO A 16 25.18 12.78 41.03
CA PRO A 16 26.02 13.63 41.87
C PRO A 16 26.78 14.72 41.07
N ALA A 17 27.06 15.85 41.72
CA ALA A 17 27.84 16.98 41.18
C ALA A 17 28.88 17.52 42.18
N SER A 18 29.83 18.34 41.70
CA SER A 18 31.03 18.87 42.43
C SER A 18 32.14 17.81 42.62
N ALA A 19 33.46 18.09 42.73
CA ALA A 19 34.32 19.30 42.73
C ALA A 19 35.81 18.83 42.58
N SER A 20 36.88 19.62 42.35
CA SER A 20 37.15 21.03 41.97
C SER A 20 38.68 21.24 41.71
N THR A 21 39.15 22.49 41.52
CA THR A 21 40.51 22.99 41.87
C THR A 21 41.75 22.64 40.99
N SER A 22 42.09 23.54 40.05
CA SER A 22 43.31 24.43 39.98
C SER A 22 44.66 24.06 40.65
N PRO A 23 45.81 24.77 40.34
CA PRO A 23 46.28 25.46 39.11
C PRO A 23 47.81 25.30 38.80
N ARG A 24 48.36 26.09 37.84
CA ARG A 24 49.82 26.33 37.53
C ARG A 24 50.58 25.17 36.84
N ALA A 25 51.72 25.31 36.14
CA ALA A 25 52.40 26.40 35.38
C ALA A 25 53.72 25.82 34.76
N ALA A 26 54.44 26.37 33.76
CA ALA A 26 54.17 27.28 32.61
C ALA A 26 55.46 27.43 31.75
N ARG A 27 55.36 27.96 30.50
CA ARG A 27 56.46 28.19 29.49
C ARG A 27 56.92 26.88 28.78
N SER A 28 57.58 26.87 27.60
CA SER A 28 58.22 27.95 26.81
C SER A 28 58.15 27.81 25.27
N LEU A 29 58.27 28.97 24.60
CA LEU A 29 58.71 29.30 23.22
C LEU A 29 58.77 28.24 22.08
N ALA A 30 57.82 28.39 21.15
CA ALA A 30 58.01 28.85 19.76
C ALA A 30 58.93 28.12 18.74
N ARG A 31 58.37 27.83 17.55
CA ARG A 31 59.04 28.10 16.25
C ARG A 31 58.09 28.29 15.04
N ARG A 32 57.85 29.56 14.71
CA ARG A 32 57.52 30.14 13.38
C ARG A 32 56.13 29.89 12.75
N PRO A 33 55.71 30.73 11.75
CA PRO A 33 54.29 31.01 11.49
C PRO A 33 53.87 30.85 10.01
N ILE A 34 52.73 31.48 9.65
CA ILE A 34 52.12 31.74 8.31
C ILE A 34 50.79 30.98 8.12
N VAL A 35 49.86 31.62 7.38
CA VAL A 35 48.44 31.27 7.13
C VAL A 35 47.49 31.49 8.31
N TRP A 36 46.57 32.45 8.11
CA TRP A 36 45.20 32.63 8.65
C TRP A 36 44.90 34.12 8.95
N LEU A 37 44.82 34.91 7.88
CA LEU A 37 44.22 36.26 7.88
C LEU A 37 43.17 36.37 6.76
N THR A 38 42.20 35.46 6.81
CA THR A 38 41.02 35.37 5.94
C THR A 38 39.78 35.12 6.80
N GLY A 39 39.58 35.98 7.79
CA GLY A 39 38.43 36.00 8.69
C GLY A 39 38.21 37.40 9.25
N ILE A 40 36.98 37.70 9.68
CA ILE A 40 36.51 39.03 10.14
C ILE A 40 36.37 40.08 9.02
N VAL A 41 35.31 39.92 8.22
CA VAL A 41 34.52 41.05 7.66
C VAL A 41 33.03 40.72 7.72
N VAL A 42 32.62 39.52 7.29
CA VAL A 42 31.21 39.10 7.19
C VAL A 42 30.67 38.59 8.54
N ALA A 43 30.61 39.46 9.55
CA ALA A 43 30.07 39.14 10.88
C ALA A 43 29.13 40.22 11.47
N ALA A 44 28.88 41.32 10.76
CA ALA A 44 28.15 42.50 11.28
C ALA A 44 26.80 42.80 10.58
N LEU A 45 26.32 41.93 9.69
CA LEU A 45 25.05 42.10 8.94
C LEU A 45 24.10 40.89 9.05
N GLY A 46 24.40 39.90 9.90
CA GLY A 46 23.65 38.64 9.99
C GLY A 46 22.40 38.64 10.89
N ALA A 47 22.15 39.71 11.66
CA ALA A 47 21.20 39.68 12.79
C ALA A 47 19.84 40.34 12.54
N THR A 48 19.61 40.98 11.38
CA THR A 48 18.39 41.80 11.13
C THR A 48 17.59 41.39 9.89
N LEU A 49 18.11 40.51 9.03
CA LEU A 49 17.46 40.18 7.74
C LEU A 49 16.59 38.90 7.76
N THR A 50 16.62 38.10 8.83
CA THR A 50 15.90 36.82 8.92
C THR A 50 14.38 36.99 9.04
N ASN A 51 13.91 37.90 9.90
CA ASN A 51 12.48 38.06 10.18
C ASN A 51 11.66 38.73 9.05
N ALA A 52 12.32 39.36 8.07
CA ALA A 52 11.65 40.03 6.95
C ALA A 52 11.52 39.16 5.69
N LEU A 53 12.49 38.26 5.43
CA LEU A 53 12.49 37.44 4.23
C LEU A 53 11.58 36.21 4.32
N VAL A 54 11.48 35.54 5.47
CA VAL A 54 10.68 34.29 5.59
C VAL A 54 9.20 34.48 5.20
N PRO A 55 8.47 35.52 5.67
CA PRO A 55 7.09 35.76 5.24
C PRO A 55 6.96 36.13 3.76
N THR A 56 8.04 36.59 3.14
CA THR A 56 8.08 37.06 1.74
C THR A 56 8.44 35.91 0.79
N PHE A 57 9.30 34.99 1.20
CA PHE A 57 9.61 33.77 0.46
C PHE A 57 8.41 32.82 0.40
N ASN A 58 7.68 32.64 1.51
CA ASN A 58 6.46 31.83 1.50
C ASN A 58 5.44 32.40 0.50
N ARG A 59 5.19 33.72 0.53
CA ARG A 59 4.29 34.40 -0.43
C ARG A 59 4.74 34.36 -1.90
N LEU A 60 6.01 34.02 -2.18
CA LEU A 60 6.55 33.82 -3.53
C LEU A 60 6.54 32.35 -3.98
N LEU A 61 6.34 31.41 -3.05
CA LEU A 61 6.23 29.98 -3.32
C LEU A 61 4.77 29.48 -3.25
N ASP A 62 3.92 30.10 -2.42
CA ASP A 62 2.47 29.85 -2.33
C ASP A 62 1.78 29.74 -3.71
N PRO A 63 2.08 30.59 -4.73
CA PRO A 63 1.44 30.50 -6.04
C PRO A 63 1.88 29.30 -6.88
N ILE A 64 3.04 28.71 -6.58
CA ILE A 64 3.69 27.67 -7.41
C ILE A 64 3.29 26.27 -6.93
N VAL A 65 3.00 26.10 -5.64
CA VAL A 65 2.65 24.80 -5.04
C VAL A 65 1.23 24.35 -5.40
N GLN A 66 0.32 25.28 -5.72
CA GLN A 66 -1.09 24.94 -6.06
C GLN A 66 -1.31 24.57 -7.54
N HIS A 67 -0.26 24.09 -8.24
CA HIS A 67 -0.35 23.63 -9.62
C HIS A 67 -0.42 22.11 -9.70
N GLY A 68 -1.63 21.56 -9.86
CA GLY A 68 -1.89 20.14 -9.99
C GLY A 68 -3.25 19.73 -9.42
N PRO A 69 -3.54 18.42 -9.37
CA PRO A 69 -4.78 17.89 -8.80
C PRO A 69 -5.05 18.35 -7.36
N ALA A 70 -6.31 18.38 -6.93
CA ALA A 70 -6.69 18.75 -5.57
C ALA A 70 -6.34 17.68 -4.52
N VAL A 71 -6.29 16.42 -4.92
CA VAL A 71 -5.71 15.31 -4.14
C VAL A 71 -4.52 14.77 -4.92
N GLU A 72 -3.36 14.73 -4.29
CA GLU A 72 -2.16 14.07 -4.83
C GLU A 72 -2.21 12.57 -4.53
N VAL A 73 -1.79 11.74 -5.49
CA VAL A 73 -1.66 10.28 -5.33
C VAL A 73 -0.18 9.98 -5.14
N LEU A 74 0.23 9.75 -3.89
CA LEU A 74 1.63 9.52 -3.52
C LEU A 74 2.09 8.08 -3.76
N ASP A 75 1.17 7.13 -3.63
CA ASP A 75 1.33 5.73 -4.05
C ASP A 75 -0.02 5.18 -4.54
N ALA A 76 0.04 4.23 -5.47
CA ALA A 76 -1.10 3.51 -6.02
C ALA A 76 -0.68 2.09 -6.40
N SER A 77 -0.64 1.19 -5.42
CA SER A 77 -0.07 -0.15 -5.51
C SER A 77 -1.13 -1.25 -5.48
N ALA A 78 -0.85 -2.40 -6.09
CA ALA A 78 -1.58 -3.63 -5.78
C ALA A 78 -1.19 -4.08 -4.37
N PHE A 79 -2.15 -4.59 -3.60
CA PHE A 79 -1.96 -4.92 -2.19
C PHE A 79 -2.34 -6.37 -1.93
N HIS A 80 -1.46 -7.11 -1.25
CA HIS A 80 -1.68 -8.49 -0.82
C HIS A 80 -2.11 -8.52 0.64
N SER A 81 -3.09 -9.36 0.95
CA SER A 81 -3.56 -9.63 2.32
C SER A 81 -4.09 -11.05 2.40
N ASP A 82 -3.83 -11.67 3.55
CA ASP A 82 -4.32 -13.00 3.92
C ASP A 82 -5.87 -13.10 3.90
N GLU A 83 -6.61 -12.00 3.75
CA GLU A 83 -8.07 -11.97 3.58
C GLU A 83 -8.58 -12.59 2.28
N VAL A 84 -7.84 -12.45 1.17
CA VAL A 84 -8.29 -12.91 -0.16
C VAL A 84 -7.52 -14.13 -0.65
N GLY A 85 -6.31 -14.34 -0.14
CA GLY A 85 -5.42 -15.42 -0.56
C GLY A 85 -4.81 -15.18 -1.94
N ASP A 86 -3.61 -15.70 -2.13
CA ASP A 86 -2.78 -15.44 -3.30
C ASP A 86 -3.07 -16.37 -4.51
N SER A 87 -4.35 -16.69 -4.71
CA SER A 87 -4.79 -17.44 -5.89
C SER A 87 -4.66 -16.58 -7.15
N VAL A 88 -3.82 -16.99 -8.10
CA VAL A 88 -3.61 -16.29 -9.38
C VAL A 88 -3.85 -17.19 -10.59
N VAL A 89 -4.36 -16.61 -11.67
CA VAL A 89 -4.71 -17.30 -12.92
C VAL A 89 -4.02 -16.66 -14.12
N PHE A 90 -3.68 -17.48 -15.11
CA PHE A 90 -3.03 -17.08 -16.36
C PHE A 90 -3.96 -17.23 -17.57
N PRO A 91 -3.69 -16.51 -18.68
CA PRO A 91 -4.32 -16.76 -19.96
C PRO A 91 -4.18 -18.22 -20.43
N ALA A 92 -5.12 -18.68 -21.25
CA ALA A 92 -5.08 -20.02 -21.85
C ALA A 92 -3.76 -20.27 -22.61
N SER A 93 -3.30 -21.51 -22.63
CA SER A 93 -2.00 -21.99 -23.13
C SER A 93 -0.73 -21.54 -22.37
N THR A 94 -0.82 -20.71 -21.32
CA THR A 94 0.34 -20.50 -20.42
C THR A 94 0.65 -21.79 -19.66
N SER A 95 1.88 -22.27 -19.77
CA SER A 95 2.34 -23.54 -19.19
C SER A 95 3.59 -23.35 -18.34
N PHE A 96 3.63 -24.05 -17.20
CA PHE A 96 4.76 -24.03 -16.28
C PHE A 96 5.41 -25.42 -16.26
N GLY A 97 6.70 -25.46 -16.57
CA GLY A 97 7.53 -26.66 -16.55
C GLY A 97 8.02 -27.02 -15.14
N LYS A 98 8.88 -28.04 -15.06
CA LYS A 98 9.49 -28.44 -13.78
C LYS A 98 10.44 -27.38 -13.23
N ASP A 99 11.21 -26.77 -14.12
CA ASP A 99 12.23 -25.78 -13.76
C ASP A 99 11.56 -24.46 -13.31
N ASP A 100 10.41 -24.11 -13.89
CA ASP A 100 9.56 -23.01 -13.42
C ASP A 100 9.02 -23.27 -12.00
N LEU A 101 8.51 -24.48 -11.72
CA LEU A 101 8.01 -24.83 -10.39
C LEU A 101 9.12 -24.90 -9.33
N ALA A 102 10.31 -25.41 -9.69
CA ALA A 102 11.47 -25.38 -8.80
C ALA A 102 11.85 -23.92 -8.47
N THR A 103 11.94 -23.08 -9.50
CA THR A 103 12.24 -21.65 -9.32
C THR A 103 11.17 -20.94 -8.49
N LEU A 104 9.88 -21.25 -8.70
CA LEU A 104 8.75 -20.70 -7.93
C LEU A 104 8.82 -21.08 -6.45
N ASN A 105 9.12 -22.34 -6.14
CA ASN A 105 9.16 -22.84 -4.77
C ASN A 105 10.41 -22.37 -4.00
N ASP A 106 11.44 -21.92 -4.71
CA ASP A 106 12.62 -21.23 -4.14
C ASP A 106 12.37 -19.71 -3.89
N GLN A 107 11.19 -19.15 -4.20
CA GLN A 107 10.90 -17.73 -3.96
C GLN A 107 10.46 -17.43 -2.52
N SER A 108 10.90 -16.28 -1.99
CA SER A 108 10.34 -15.71 -0.76
C SER A 108 8.95 -15.09 -0.93
N ASP A 109 8.58 -14.78 -2.18
CA ASP A 109 7.26 -14.28 -2.59
C ASP A 109 6.87 -14.97 -3.91
N PRO A 110 6.18 -16.13 -3.83
CA PRO A 110 5.70 -16.85 -4.99
C PRO A 110 4.67 -16.06 -5.80
N THR A 111 3.88 -15.22 -5.14
CA THR A 111 2.75 -14.49 -5.72
C THR A 111 3.23 -13.40 -6.66
N ALA A 112 4.10 -12.50 -6.19
CA ALA A 112 4.68 -11.45 -7.02
C ALA A 112 5.48 -12.03 -8.19
N TRP A 113 6.13 -13.19 -8.03
CA TRP A 113 6.83 -13.90 -9.10
C TRP A 113 5.91 -14.41 -10.21
N LEU A 114 4.68 -14.80 -9.86
CA LEU A 114 3.63 -15.23 -10.79
C LEU A 114 2.96 -14.02 -11.47
N GLU A 115 2.64 -12.96 -10.72
CA GLU A 115 2.08 -11.73 -11.28
C GLU A 115 3.05 -11.03 -12.24
N ALA A 116 4.34 -10.99 -11.91
CA ALA A 116 5.40 -10.49 -12.82
C ALA A 116 5.52 -11.31 -14.12
N ARG A 117 4.95 -12.52 -14.19
CA ARG A 117 4.81 -13.34 -15.41
C ARG A 117 3.45 -13.17 -16.11
N GLY A 118 2.65 -12.20 -15.69
CA GLY A 118 1.34 -11.90 -16.26
C GLY A 118 0.16 -12.57 -15.55
N GLY A 119 0.38 -13.23 -14.42
CA GLY A 119 -0.68 -13.76 -13.55
C GLY A 119 -1.66 -12.68 -13.11
N VAL A 120 -2.87 -13.08 -12.72
CA VAL A 120 -3.99 -12.21 -12.35
C VAL A 120 -4.70 -12.76 -11.10
N PRO A 121 -4.93 -11.96 -10.05
CA PRO A 121 -5.72 -12.34 -8.87
C PRO A 121 -7.09 -12.96 -9.19
N VAL A 122 -7.45 -14.00 -8.44
CA VAL A 122 -8.66 -14.79 -8.66
C VAL A 122 -9.81 -14.31 -7.78
N GLY A 123 -10.89 -13.86 -8.41
CA GLY A 123 -12.14 -13.40 -7.78
C GLY A 123 -12.08 -11.98 -7.22
N THR A 124 -10.97 -11.59 -6.59
CA THR A 124 -10.80 -10.28 -5.95
C THR A 124 -9.39 -9.72 -6.18
N VAL A 125 -9.26 -8.41 -6.31
CA VAL A 125 -7.98 -7.66 -6.21
C VAL A 125 -8.13 -6.52 -5.21
N LEU A 126 -7.09 -6.25 -4.42
CA LEU A 126 -6.99 -5.08 -3.56
C LEU A 126 -6.00 -4.09 -4.17
N ALA A 127 -6.37 -2.81 -4.14
CA ALA A 127 -5.52 -1.69 -4.50
C ALA A 127 -5.39 -0.76 -3.30
N GLN A 128 -4.17 -0.42 -2.92
CA GLN A 128 -3.87 0.53 -1.86
C GLN A 128 -3.46 1.87 -2.47
N PHE A 129 -4.04 2.95 -1.94
CA PHE A 129 -3.72 4.32 -2.33
C PHE A 129 -3.23 5.10 -1.13
N VAL A 130 -2.13 5.85 -1.30
CA VAL A 130 -1.71 6.87 -0.34
C VAL A 130 -2.07 8.23 -0.94
N LEU A 131 -3.13 8.83 -0.41
CA LEU A 131 -3.73 10.07 -0.94
C LEU A 131 -3.37 11.25 -0.04
N ALA A 132 -3.04 12.42 -0.61
CA ALA A 132 -2.70 13.62 0.14
C ALA A 132 -3.48 14.86 -0.30
N GLY A 133 -3.87 15.72 0.63
CA GLY A 133 -4.56 16.97 0.33
C GLY A 133 -3.62 18.03 -0.28
N ASN A 134 -3.88 18.46 -1.53
CA ASN A 134 -3.05 19.41 -2.28
C ASN A 134 -3.75 20.76 -2.54
N ARG A 135 -4.55 21.21 -1.56
CA ARG A 135 -5.08 22.57 -1.49
C ARG A 135 -4.89 23.12 -0.08
N LYS A 136 -4.95 24.45 0.05
CA LYS A 136 -4.80 25.15 1.33
C LYS A 136 -6.02 24.99 2.23
N ASP A 137 -7.21 25.08 1.64
CA ASP A 137 -8.47 24.76 2.32
C ASP A 137 -8.78 23.26 2.15
N PRO A 138 -9.44 22.58 3.10
CA PRO A 138 -9.56 21.13 3.08
C PRO A 138 -10.38 20.60 1.90
N VAL A 139 -9.78 19.66 1.17
CA VAL A 139 -10.43 18.96 0.03
C VAL A 139 -11.24 17.78 0.53
N ARG A 140 -12.22 17.34 -0.26
CA ARG A 140 -13.12 16.25 0.14
C ARG A 140 -13.39 15.27 -1.00
N ILE A 141 -13.01 14.01 -0.81
CA ILE A 141 -13.46 12.91 -1.68
C ILE A 141 -14.93 12.64 -1.34
N ILE A 142 -15.80 12.81 -2.33
CA ILE A 142 -17.27 12.74 -2.19
C ILE A 142 -17.91 11.59 -2.96
N ASP A 143 -17.18 10.95 -3.87
CA ASP A 143 -17.57 9.71 -4.54
C ASP A 143 -16.33 8.91 -4.99
N MET A 144 -16.52 7.61 -5.23
CA MET A 144 -15.53 6.71 -5.81
C MET A 144 -16.23 5.59 -6.58
N VAL A 145 -15.89 5.40 -7.84
CA VAL A 145 -16.49 4.38 -8.71
C VAL A 145 -15.45 3.60 -9.51
N PRO A 146 -15.66 2.29 -9.80
CA PRO A 146 -14.77 1.50 -10.62
C PRO A 146 -15.07 1.74 -12.11
N ALA A 147 -14.02 2.02 -12.88
CA ALA A 147 -14.00 2.06 -14.33
C ALA A 147 -13.36 0.76 -14.84
N ALA A 148 -14.19 -0.25 -15.11
CA ALA A 148 -13.74 -1.59 -15.49
C ALA A 148 -14.01 -1.91 -16.97
N THR A 149 -13.04 -2.52 -17.65
CA THR A 149 -13.18 -3.15 -18.96
C THR A 149 -13.06 -4.66 -18.78
N CYS A 150 -14.13 -5.40 -19.10
CA CYS A 150 -14.27 -6.81 -18.72
C CYS A 150 -14.46 -7.74 -19.94
N THR A 151 -13.88 -8.94 -19.84
CA THR A 151 -13.89 -10.01 -20.84
C THR A 151 -14.26 -11.35 -20.18
N THR A 152 -14.16 -12.48 -20.90
CA THR A 152 -14.36 -13.83 -20.35
C THR A 152 -13.29 -14.14 -19.28
N PRO A 153 -13.63 -14.86 -18.17
CA PRO A 153 -12.64 -15.29 -17.19
C PRO A 153 -11.47 -16.07 -17.79
N LEU A 154 -10.28 -15.91 -17.21
CA LEU A 154 -9.08 -16.62 -17.63
C LEU A 154 -9.16 -18.12 -17.26
N ALA A 155 -8.58 -18.96 -18.12
CA ALA A 155 -8.75 -20.42 -18.09
C ALA A 155 -7.44 -21.22 -18.35
N GLY A 156 -6.27 -20.58 -18.22
CA GLY A 156 -4.97 -21.23 -18.39
C GLY A 156 -4.53 -22.00 -17.15
N ALA A 157 -3.32 -21.71 -16.67
CA ALA A 157 -2.88 -22.18 -15.37
C ALA A 157 -3.61 -21.44 -14.24
N LEU A 158 -4.14 -22.18 -13.26
CA LEU A 158 -4.52 -21.67 -11.94
C LEU A 158 -3.46 -22.09 -10.92
N PHE A 159 -2.94 -21.12 -10.16
CA PHE A 159 -2.24 -21.35 -8.90
C PHE A 159 -3.23 -21.04 -7.78
N LYS A 160 -3.43 -22.01 -6.89
CA LYS A 160 -4.47 -21.96 -5.85
C LYS A 160 -3.82 -21.84 -4.47
N ASP A 161 -3.95 -20.64 -3.91
CA ASP A 161 -3.65 -20.33 -2.51
C ASP A 161 -4.86 -19.58 -1.88
N PRO A 162 -5.55 -20.14 -0.88
CA PRO A 162 -6.75 -19.53 -0.29
C PRO A 162 -6.45 -18.63 0.93
N PRO A 163 -7.42 -17.80 1.38
CA PRO A 163 -7.28 -16.95 2.56
C PRO A 163 -6.81 -17.64 3.85
N ALA A 164 -6.09 -16.89 4.69
CA ALA A 164 -5.57 -17.30 5.98
C ALA A 164 -5.84 -16.32 7.15
N GLY A 165 -6.32 -15.09 6.91
CA GLY A 165 -6.35 -14.01 7.92
C GLY A 165 -7.47 -12.96 7.79
N SER A 166 -7.34 -11.85 8.52
CA SER A 166 -8.27 -10.70 8.51
C SER A 166 -7.60 -9.40 9.01
N ASP A 167 -7.81 -8.28 8.32
CA ASP A 167 -7.09 -7.00 8.55
C ASP A 167 -8.04 -5.81 8.79
N ASP A 168 -7.87 -5.10 9.91
CA ASP A 168 -8.64 -3.88 10.24
C ASP A 168 -8.15 -2.66 9.43
N SER A 169 -8.81 -2.36 8.30
CA SER A 169 -8.46 -1.25 7.41
C SER A 169 -9.68 -0.43 6.93
N VAL A 170 -9.44 0.80 6.45
CA VAL A 170 -10.49 1.61 5.79
C VAL A 170 -10.64 1.11 4.35
N ARG A 171 -11.49 0.09 4.20
CA ARG A 171 -11.74 -0.62 2.94
C ARG A 171 -13.04 -0.16 2.27
N ILE A 172 -13.02 -0.04 0.94
CA ILE A 172 -14.22 0.16 0.11
C ILE A 172 -14.35 -1.01 -0.87
N ASP A 173 -15.40 -1.80 -0.71
CA ASP A 173 -15.71 -3.02 -1.46
C ASP A 173 -16.58 -2.70 -2.68
N PHE A 174 -16.12 -3.12 -3.86
CA PHE A 174 -16.78 -2.95 -5.16
C PHE A 174 -17.09 -4.32 -5.80
N ASP A 175 -18.35 -4.53 -6.16
CA ASP A 175 -18.79 -5.62 -7.01
C ASP A 175 -18.82 -5.14 -8.49
N LEU A 176 -17.92 -5.68 -9.30
CA LEU A 176 -17.84 -5.39 -10.73
C LEU A 176 -18.96 -6.06 -11.53
N ASP A 177 -19.60 -7.10 -10.98
CA ASP A 177 -20.81 -7.72 -11.54
C ASP A 177 -22.09 -6.99 -11.12
N GLY A 178 -21.97 -6.00 -10.22
CA GLY A 178 -23.04 -5.46 -9.37
C GLY A 178 -23.13 -3.94 -9.30
N GLY A 179 -23.06 -3.25 -10.44
CA GLY A 179 -23.45 -1.83 -10.55
C GLY A 179 -22.46 -0.79 -10.02
N GLY A 180 -21.30 -1.22 -9.48
CA GLY A 180 -20.15 -0.34 -9.21
C GLY A 180 -20.28 0.62 -8.01
N ALA A 181 -21.31 0.51 -7.18
CA ALA A 181 -21.43 1.32 -5.97
C ALA A 181 -20.45 0.83 -4.88
N GLY A 182 -19.58 1.72 -4.40
CA GLY A 182 -18.64 1.39 -3.33
C GLY A 182 -19.33 1.18 -1.98
N THR A 183 -19.10 0.03 -1.36
CA THR A 183 -19.67 -0.35 -0.06
C THR A 183 -18.59 -0.48 1.01
N TYR A 184 -18.98 -0.53 2.28
CA TYR A 184 -18.12 -0.92 3.39
C TYR A 184 -18.92 -1.79 4.36
N ARG A 185 -18.23 -2.57 5.20
CA ARG A 185 -18.85 -3.36 6.26
C ARG A 185 -18.87 -2.58 7.57
N GLY A 186 -20.05 -2.38 8.15
CA GLY A 186 -20.19 -1.80 9.48
C GLY A 186 -19.91 -2.81 10.61
N SER A 187 -19.96 -2.35 11.86
CA SER A 187 -19.91 -3.20 13.05
C SER A 187 -21.15 -4.10 13.22
N ASP A 188 -22.17 -3.90 12.40
CA ASP A 188 -23.34 -4.76 12.21
C ASP A 188 -23.11 -5.90 11.19
N GLY A 189 -21.99 -5.89 10.48
CA GLY A 189 -21.60 -6.90 9.50
C GLY A 189 -22.20 -6.71 8.10
N TRP A 190 -23.05 -5.70 7.87
CA TRP A 190 -23.77 -5.53 6.61
C TRP A 190 -23.04 -4.61 5.62
N PRO A 191 -22.99 -4.96 4.32
CA PRO A 191 -22.52 -4.06 3.28
C PRO A 191 -23.44 -2.83 3.19
N THR A 192 -22.88 -1.66 3.46
CA THR A 192 -23.56 -0.36 3.37
C THR A 192 -22.83 0.51 2.36
N ALA A 193 -23.54 1.27 1.52
CA ALA A 193 -22.91 2.21 0.60
C ALA A 193 -22.02 3.22 1.36
N PHE A 194 -20.76 3.38 0.94
CA PHE A 194 -19.84 4.32 1.56
C PHE A 194 -20.23 5.76 1.18
N PHE A 195 -20.30 6.04 -0.12
CA PHE A 195 -20.75 7.33 -0.64
C PHE A 195 -22.27 7.31 -0.93
N PRO A 196 -22.99 8.43 -0.78
CA PRO A 196 -22.57 9.72 -0.23
C PRO A 196 -22.69 9.79 1.32
N ALA A 197 -22.96 8.66 2.00
CA ALA A 197 -23.20 8.62 3.44
C ALA A 197 -21.95 8.96 4.30
N ARG A 198 -20.77 8.76 3.73
CA ARG A 198 -19.44 9.12 4.24
C ARG A 198 -18.69 9.89 3.17
N THR A 199 -17.72 10.68 3.60
CA THR A 199 -16.78 11.42 2.74
C THR A 199 -15.42 11.47 3.41
N ILE A 200 -14.33 11.35 2.66
CA ILE A 200 -12.97 11.52 3.20
C ILE A 200 -12.59 12.99 3.03
N SER A 201 -12.13 13.64 4.11
CA SER A 201 -11.66 15.04 4.07
C SER A 201 -10.16 15.04 4.32
N LEU A 202 -9.40 15.85 3.58
CA LEU A 202 -7.94 15.96 3.71
C LEU A 202 -7.55 17.44 3.82
N ALA A 203 -6.81 17.80 4.87
CA ALA A 203 -6.11 19.08 4.98
C ALA A 203 -4.83 19.10 4.12
N GLN A 204 -4.20 20.28 4.00
CA GLN A 204 -2.98 20.43 3.21
C GLN A 204 -1.85 19.54 3.75
N GLY A 205 -1.37 18.60 2.92
CA GLY A 205 -0.34 17.62 3.29
C GLY A 205 -0.80 16.52 4.25
N GLU A 206 -2.08 16.45 4.62
CA GLU A 206 -2.64 15.32 5.36
C GLU A 206 -2.72 14.10 4.44
N GLN A 207 -2.18 12.97 4.90
CA GLN A 207 -2.16 11.70 4.16
C GLN A 207 -3.21 10.73 4.70
N GLN A 208 -3.93 10.07 3.79
CA GLN A 208 -4.85 8.97 4.11
C GLN A 208 -4.49 7.75 3.26
N VAL A 209 -4.33 6.61 3.91
CA VAL A 209 -4.29 5.31 3.24
C VAL A 209 -5.72 4.83 2.99
N LEU A 210 -6.03 4.45 1.77
CA LEU A 210 -7.33 3.91 1.36
C LEU A 210 -7.11 2.58 0.65
N ILE A 211 -7.87 1.55 1.01
CA ILE A 211 -7.88 0.27 0.28
C ILE A 211 -9.20 0.17 -0.49
N ALA A 212 -9.11 0.01 -1.81
CA ALA A 212 -10.25 -0.36 -2.63
C ALA A 212 -10.16 -1.82 -3.06
N THR A 213 -11.25 -2.55 -2.91
CA THR A 213 -11.34 -3.98 -3.21
C THR A 213 -12.28 -4.16 -4.39
N ALA A 214 -11.79 -4.66 -5.52
CA ALA A 214 -12.60 -4.92 -6.71
C ALA A 214 -12.77 -6.43 -6.90
N SER A 215 -14.03 -6.87 -7.02
CA SER A 215 -14.38 -8.30 -7.07
C SER A 215 -15.30 -8.64 -8.25
N THR A 216 -15.18 -9.86 -8.77
CA THR A 216 -16.08 -10.41 -9.81
C THR A 216 -16.21 -11.93 -9.68
N ALA A 217 -17.44 -12.42 -9.86
CA ALA A 217 -17.77 -13.84 -9.94
C ALA A 217 -18.06 -14.30 -11.38
N ARG A 218 -17.97 -13.42 -12.39
CA ARG A 218 -18.39 -13.70 -13.77
C ARG A 218 -17.38 -13.37 -14.87
N GLN A 219 -16.43 -12.47 -14.66
CA GLN A 219 -15.62 -11.88 -15.76
C GLN A 219 -14.11 -11.85 -15.44
N SER A 220 -13.27 -11.54 -16.43
CA SER A 220 -11.91 -11.03 -16.22
C SER A 220 -11.87 -9.54 -16.56
N CYS A 221 -11.49 -8.69 -15.62
CA CYS A 221 -11.55 -7.24 -15.76
C CYS A 221 -10.17 -6.60 -15.57
N GLU A 222 -9.90 -5.56 -16.35
CA GLU A 222 -8.95 -4.49 -15.99
C GLU A 222 -9.77 -3.33 -15.40
N VAL A 223 -9.40 -2.83 -14.22
CA VAL A 223 -10.13 -1.79 -13.49
C VAL A 223 -9.22 -0.65 -13.04
N ARG A 224 -9.70 0.58 -13.23
CA ARG A 224 -9.21 1.81 -12.59
C ARG A 224 -10.30 2.32 -11.65
N PHE A 225 -9.96 3.13 -10.67
CA PHE A 225 -10.92 3.78 -9.77
C PHE A 225 -10.95 5.27 -10.04
N ARG A 226 -12.15 5.84 -10.20
CA ARG A 226 -12.32 7.29 -10.36
C ARG A 226 -12.85 7.89 -9.07
N LEU A 227 -12.05 8.75 -8.44
CA LEU A 227 -12.46 9.59 -7.32
C LEU A 227 -13.17 10.82 -7.87
N THR A 228 -14.25 11.25 -7.20
CA THR A 228 -14.77 12.62 -7.33
C THR A 228 -14.36 13.42 -6.11
N VAL A 229 -13.58 14.47 -6.32
CA VAL A 229 -13.13 15.40 -5.28
C VAL A 229 -13.92 16.70 -5.37
N LEU A 230 -14.32 17.24 -4.22
CA LEU A 230 -14.82 18.59 -4.04
C LEU A 230 -13.68 19.45 -3.47
N ALA A 231 -13.28 20.48 -4.21
CA ALA A 231 -12.24 21.44 -3.81
C ALA A 231 -12.65 22.84 -4.28
N ASP A 232 -12.46 23.85 -3.43
CA ASP A 232 -12.74 25.27 -3.72
C ASP A 232 -14.19 25.57 -4.21
N GLY A 233 -15.11 24.61 -4.05
CA GLY A 233 -16.51 24.66 -4.52
C GLY A 233 -16.77 23.91 -5.84
N GLU A 234 -15.72 23.52 -6.56
CA GLU A 234 -15.79 22.81 -7.83
C GLU A 234 -15.57 21.29 -7.67
N ARG A 235 -15.94 20.50 -8.69
CA ARG A 235 -15.70 19.06 -8.74
C ARG A 235 -14.54 18.75 -9.67
N GLU A 236 -13.63 17.92 -9.20
CA GLU A 236 -12.52 17.35 -9.94
C GLU A 236 -12.67 15.81 -10.00
N GLU A 237 -12.33 15.18 -11.13
CA GLU A 237 -12.25 13.72 -11.24
C GLU A 237 -10.78 13.29 -11.34
N ILE A 238 -10.40 12.27 -10.57
CA ILE A 238 -9.04 11.71 -10.54
C ILE A 238 -9.12 10.20 -10.76
N GLU A 239 -8.37 9.67 -11.72
CA GLU A 239 -8.35 8.24 -12.05
C GLU A 239 -7.07 7.57 -11.52
N ILE A 240 -7.23 6.40 -10.89
CA ILE A 240 -6.16 5.66 -10.22
C ILE A 240 -6.18 4.17 -10.61
N PRO A 241 -5.09 3.60 -11.18
CA PRO A 241 -3.88 4.28 -11.62
C PRO A 241 -4.19 5.29 -12.74
N ALA A 242 -3.26 6.19 -13.02
CA ALA A 242 -3.42 7.16 -14.10
C ALA A 242 -3.64 6.45 -15.46
N HIS A 243 -4.30 7.12 -16.40
CA HIS A 243 -4.70 6.56 -17.69
C HIS A 243 -3.52 6.00 -18.53
N ASP A 244 -2.31 6.51 -18.35
CA ASP A 244 -1.08 6.03 -19.01
C ASP A 244 -0.45 4.78 -18.37
N GLN A 245 -0.96 4.36 -17.20
CA GLN A 245 -0.56 3.17 -16.47
C GLN A 245 -1.59 2.04 -16.65
N PRO A 246 -1.20 0.76 -16.57
CA PRO A 246 -2.15 -0.35 -16.62
C PRO A 246 -3.09 -0.34 -15.40
N GLY A 247 -4.36 -0.69 -15.59
CA GLY A 247 -5.29 -0.87 -14.48
C GLY A 247 -5.01 -2.14 -13.68
N TYR A 248 -5.58 -2.24 -12.48
CA TYR A 248 -5.56 -3.47 -11.69
C TYR A 248 -6.32 -4.57 -12.42
N ARG A 249 -5.85 -5.82 -12.33
CA ARG A 249 -6.46 -6.96 -13.04
C ARG A 249 -7.04 -7.94 -12.04
N VAL A 250 -8.21 -8.49 -12.36
CA VAL A 250 -8.88 -9.55 -11.59
C VAL A 250 -9.61 -10.50 -12.54
N SER A 251 -9.67 -11.79 -12.21
CA SER A 251 -10.43 -12.79 -12.98
C SER A 251 -11.27 -13.67 -12.08
N ALA A 252 -12.56 -13.78 -12.38
CA ALA A 252 -13.48 -14.67 -11.69
C ALA A 252 -12.97 -16.13 -11.66
N LYS A 253 -13.30 -16.82 -10.57
CA LYS A 253 -12.91 -18.22 -10.36
C LYS A 253 -13.79 -19.17 -11.17
N LEU A 254 -13.18 -19.99 -12.01
CA LEU A 254 -13.84 -21.09 -12.71
C LEU A 254 -13.77 -22.39 -11.89
N PRO A 255 -14.64 -23.38 -12.16
CA PRO A 255 -14.46 -24.73 -11.64
C PRO A 255 -13.12 -25.33 -12.09
N GLU A 256 -12.43 -26.05 -11.21
CA GLU A 256 -11.03 -26.47 -11.42
C GLU A 256 -10.77 -27.25 -12.72
N LYS A 257 -11.77 -28.03 -13.17
CA LYS A 257 -11.78 -28.76 -14.46
C LYS A 257 -11.84 -27.88 -15.73
N ALA A 258 -11.95 -26.56 -15.60
CA ALA A 258 -12.00 -25.62 -16.72
C ALA A 258 -10.63 -24.98 -17.02
N TYR A 259 -9.61 -25.24 -16.20
CA TYR A 259 -8.25 -24.75 -16.36
C TYR A 259 -7.38 -25.73 -17.16
N ASP A 260 -6.49 -25.22 -18.01
CA ASP A 260 -5.45 -26.01 -18.69
C ASP A 260 -4.54 -26.76 -17.70
N ALA A 261 -4.33 -26.18 -16.51
CA ALA A 261 -3.62 -26.79 -15.39
C ALA A 261 -4.04 -26.16 -14.06
N VAL A 262 -4.05 -26.97 -12.99
CA VAL A 262 -4.17 -26.49 -11.61
C VAL A 262 -2.89 -26.84 -10.85
N TYR A 263 -2.37 -25.86 -10.12
CA TYR A 263 -1.22 -25.97 -9.23
C TYR A 263 -1.67 -25.56 -7.82
N LEU A 264 -1.21 -26.28 -6.80
CA LEU A 264 -1.69 -26.19 -5.42
C LEU A 264 -0.51 -25.87 -4.51
N GLY A 265 -0.64 -24.85 -3.65
CA GLY A 265 0.41 -24.36 -2.77
C GLY A 265 -0.12 -23.91 -1.40
N GLY A 266 0.65 -23.07 -0.71
CA GLY A 266 0.33 -22.47 0.58
C GLY A 266 -0.30 -23.42 1.59
N VAL A 267 -1.46 -23.05 2.15
CA VAL A 267 -2.13 -23.88 3.17
C VAL A 267 -2.71 -25.20 2.63
N VAL A 268 -2.73 -25.41 1.31
CA VAL A 268 -3.11 -26.69 0.68
C VAL A 268 -1.90 -27.61 0.60
N CYS A 269 -0.77 -27.11 0.07
CA CYS A 269 0.49 -27.83 -0.08
C CYS A 269 1.65 -26.98 0.49
N PRO A 270 1.97 -27.10 1.79
CA PRO A 270 2.91 -26.20 2.48
C PRO A 270 4.38 -26.44 2.10
N ASP A 271 4.70 -27.56 1.47
CA ASP A 271 6.03 -27.88 0.94
C ASP A 271 6.32 -27.22 -0.43
N GLY A 272 5.39 -26.39 -0.95
CA GLY A 272 5.52 -25.63 -2.19
C GLY A 272 4.46 -25.99 -3.25
N PHE A 273 4.43 -25.23 -4.34
CA PHE A 273 3.49 -25.44 -5.43
C PHE A 273 3.76 -26.74 -6.20
N VAL A 274 2.73 -27.58 -6.29
CA VAL A 274 2.73 -28.86 -7.04
C VAL A 274 1.56 -28.92 -8.01
N LYS A 275 1.73 -29.63 -9.14
CA LYS A 275 0.65 -29.78 -10.13
C LYS A 275 -0.36 -30.82 -9.65
N ALA A 276 -1.64 -30.45 -9.64
CA ALA A 276 -2.72 -31.31 -9.18
C ALA A 276 -2.87 -32.60 -10.01
N SER A 277 -3.26 -33.69 -9.34
CA SER A 277 -3.67 -34.94 -9.98
C SER A 277 -4.96 -34.75 -10.81
N LYS A 278 -5.21 -35.61 -11.80
CA LYS A 278 -6.49 -35.58 -12.55
C LYS A 278 -7.64 -35.98 -11.65
N GLU A 279 -7.33 -36.84 -10.68
CA GLU A 279 -8.19 -37.40 -9.67
C GLU A 279 -8.64 -36.29 -8.69
N TYR A 280 -7.77 -35.35 -8.33
CA TYR A 280 -8.13 -34.14 -7.57
C TYR A 280 -9.06 -33.23 -8.37
N VAL A 281 -8.70 -32.90 -9.62
CA VAL A 281 -9.51 -32.04 -10.49
C VAL A 281 -10.89 -32.66 -10.81
N ALA A 282 -11.02 -33.99 -10.70
CA ALA A 282 -12.28 -34.72 -10.77
C ALA A 282 -13.06 -34.81 -9.44
N GLY A 283 -12.48 -34.38 -8.31
CA GLY A 283 -13.09 -34.44 -6.98
C GLY A 283 -12.98 -35.80 -6.26
N HIS A 284 -12.03 -36.64 -6.65
CA HIS A 284 -11.86 -38.02 -6.15
C HIS A 284 -10.63 -38.22 -5.25
N ASP A 285 -9.70 -37.28 -5.20
CA ASP A 285 -8.41 -37.41 -4.49
C ASP A 285 -8.36 -36.57 -3.19
N PRO A 286 -8.22 -37.19 -2.01
CA PRO A 286 -8.08 -36.49 -0.73
C PRO A 286 -6.62 -36.19 -0.32
N GLN A 287 -5.60 -36.54 -1.13
CA GLN A 287 -4.17 -36.30 -0.82
C GLN A 287 -3.46 -35.55 -1.96
N PRO A 288 -3.83 -34.28 -2.22
CA PRO A 288 -3.56 -33.61 -3.48
C PRO A 288 -2.12 -33.09 -3.69
N CYS A 289 -1.21 -33.39 -2.76
CA CYS A 289 0.17 -32.92 -2.74
C CYS A 289 1.19 -34.07 -2.79
N ARG A 290 0.85 -35.20 -3.43
CA ARG A 290 1.64 -36.45 -3.46
C ARG A 290 1.76 -37.06 -4.84
#